data_AF-A0A7K0PJ72-F1
#
_entry.id   AF-A0A7K0PJ72-F1
#
_cell.length_a   1.000
_cell.length_b   1.000
_cell.length_c   1.000
_cell.angle_alpha   90.00
_cell.angle_beta   90.00
_cell.angle_gamma   90.00
#
_symmetry.space_group_name_H-M   'P 1'
#
loop_
_entity.id
_entity.type
_entity.pdbx_description
1 polymer ?
#
loop_
_entity_poly.entity_id
_entity_poly.type
_entity_poly.pdbx_seq_one_letter_code
_entity_poly.pdbx_strand_id
1 'polypeptide(L)'
;MSTLLRDLIHIPEAVQKGDFVMSLSDGVSHAERTLDGYVVTEQLGEAFENAMTFIGSAVRDGKSKAAYLDGSFGAGKSHFMAVLHLLLQGNPHARSIPELAPAVEASRNDLDGKTFELVP
;
A
#
# COMPACT_ATOMS: atom_id res chain seq x y z
N MET A 1 6.10 22.05 -31.07
CA MET A 1 5.58 22.89 -29.96
C MET A 1 6.10 22.30 -28.67
N SER A 2 6.66 23.10 -27.76
CA SER A 2 7.12 22.61 -26.46
C SER A 2 5.93 22.52 -25.49
N THR A 3 5.70 21.36 -24.92
CA THR A 3 4.75 21.19 -23.82
C THR A 3 5.24 21.96 -22.60
N LEU A 4 4.36 22.73 -21.95
CA LEU A 4 4.71 23.49 -20.75
C LEU A 4 4.36 22.68 -19.50
N LEU A 5 5.16 22.81 -18.45
CA LEU A 5 4.96 22.11 -17.18
C LEU A 5 3.56 22.37 -16.57
N ARG A 6 3.04 23.58 -16.70
CA ARG A 6 1.68 23.95 -16.25
C ARG A 6 0.56 23.18 -16.95
N ASP A 7 0.84 22.67 -18.16
CA ASP A 7 -0.13 21.91 -18.95
C ASP A 7 -0.07 20.41 -18.57
N LEU A 8 0.92 20.00 -17.75
CA LEU A 8 1.15 18.62 -17.31
C LEU A 8 0.77 18.38 -15.84
N ILE A 9 0.76 19.43 -15.01
CA ILE A 9 0.54 19.31 -13.57
C ILE A 9 -0.63 20.22 -13.18
N HIS A 10 -1.71 19.61 -12.68
CA HIS A 10 -2.78 20.37 -12.06
C HIS A 10 -2.32 20.89 -10.68
N ILE A 11 -2.28 22.20 -10.51
CA ILE A 11 -1.98 22.84 -9.23
C ILE A 11 -3.29 23.36 -8.65
N PRO A 12 -3.73 22.85 -7.48
CA PRO A 12 -4.95 23.34 -6.83
C PRO A 12 -4.79 24.80 -6.36
N GLU A 13 -5.85 25.60 -6.47
CA GLU A 13 -5.85 27.01 -6.06
C GLU A 13 -5.77 27.20 -4.53
N ALA A 14 -6.18 26.18 -3.76
CA ALA A 14 -6.11 26.17 -2.31
C ALA A 14 -5.89 24.73 -1.79
N VAL A 15 -5.12 24.61 -0.71
CA VAL A 15 -4.86 23.36 0.03
C VAL A 15 -4.88 23.62 1.52
N GLN A 16 -5.40 22.67 2.29
CA GLN A 16 -5.40 22.67 3.75
C GLN A 16 -4.31 21.74 4.27
N LYS A 17 -3.86 21.96 5.51
CA LYS A 17 -2.81 21.13 6.14
C LYS A 17 -3.21 19.64 6.20
N GLY A 18 -4.50 19.36 6.34
CA GLY A 18 -5.05 18.00 6.33
C GLY A 18 -4.88 17.28 4.98
N ASP A 19 -4.82 18.01 3.87
CA ASP A 19 -4.72 17.42 2.53
C ASP A 19 -3.37 16.73 2.29
N PHE A 20 -2.36 17.06 3.10
CA PHE A 20 -1.03 16.45 3.06
C PHE A 20 -0.86 15.27 4.02
N VAL A 21 -1.87 14.98 4.86
CA VAL A 21 -1.79 13.96 5.89
C VAL A 21 -2.94 12.98 5.73
N MET A 22 -2.63 11.78 5.24
CA MET A 22 -3.59 10.70 5.11
C MET A 22 -3.67 9.87 6.39
N SER A 23 -4.88 9.67 6.93
CA SER A 23 -5.11 8.65 7.96
C SER A 23 -5.21 7.25 7.34
N LEU A 24 -4.83 6.21 8.07
CA LEU A 24 -4.92 4.83 7.58
C LEU A 24 -6.39 4.44 7.30
N SER A 25 -7.30 4.81 8.19
CA SER A 25 -8.74 4.56 8.02
C SER A 25 -9.31 5.22 6.77
N ASP A 26 -8.86 6.44 6.42
CA ASP A 26 -9.30 7.13 5.21
C ASP A 26 -8.76 6.44 3.95
N GLY A 27 -7.52 5.97 3.98
CA GLY A 27 -6.92 5.25 2.86
C GLY A 27 -7.60 3.91 2.55
N VAL A 28 -7.99 3.17 3.60
CA VAL A 28 -8.72 1.91 3.42
C VAL A 28 -10.14 2.17 2.91
N SER A 29 -10.84 3.19 3.43
CA SER A 29 -12.21 3.52 3.02
C SER A 29 -12.31 4.10 1.61
N HIS A 30 -11.25 4.73 1.10
CA HIS A 30 -11.20 5.33 -0.24
C HIS A 30 -10.20 4.60 -1.15
N ALA A 31 -10.31 3.28 -1.22
CA ALA A 31 -9.35 2.39 -1.90
C ALA A 31 -8.99 2.82 -3.33
N GLU A 32 -9.97 3.20 -4.16
CA GLU A 32 -9.70 3.65 -5.55
C GLU A 32 -8.77 4.87 -5.56
N ARG A 33 -9.14 5.93 -4.84
CA ARG A 33 -8.32 7.14 -4.72
C ARG A 33 -6.93 6.86 -4.16
N THR A 34 -6.84 5.97 -3.17
CA THR A 34 -5.57 5.59 -2.55
C THR A 34 -4.66 4.86 -3.52
N LEU A 35 -5.20 4.04 -4.43
CA LEU A 35 -4.43 3.23 -5.37
C LEU A 35 -4.10 3.99 -6.66
N ASP A 36 -5.01 4.82 -7.18
CA ASP A 36 -4.84 5.56 -8.44
C ASP A 36 -3.58 6.43 -8.46
N GLY A 37 -3.26 7.05 -7.31
CA GLY A 37 -2.10 7.92 -7.16
C GLY A 37 -0.86 7.21 -6.58
N TYR A 38 -0.93 5.90 -6.31
CA TYR A 38 0.14 5.22 -5.59
C TYR A 38 1.22 4.71 -6.54
N VAL A 39 2.36 5.38 -6.52
CA VAL A 39 3.52 4.99 -7.32
C VAL A 39 4.36 3.99 -6.54
N VAL A 40 4.37 2.75 -7.02
CA VAL A 40 5.19 1.68 -6.47
C VAL A 40 6.56 1.72 -7.12
N THR A 41 7.55 2.24 -6.40
CA THR A 41 8.96 2.16 -6.82
C THR A 41 9.52 0.76 -6.59
N GLU A 42 10.65 0.43 -7.20
CA GLU A 42 11.33 -0.86 -7.00
C GLU A 42 11.56 -1.18 -5.51
N GLN A 43 12.13 -0.23 -4.77
CA GLN A 43 12.33 -0.37 -3.32
C GLN A 43 11.01 -0.60 -2.55
N LEU A 44 9.93 0.02 -2.99
CA LEU A 44 8.62 -0.12 -2.36
C LEU A 44 8.02 -1.49 -2.67
N GLY A 45 8.19 -1.99 -3.90
CA GLY A 45 7.82 -3.35 -4.29
C GLY A 45 8.52 -4.40 -3.42
N GLU A 46 9.83 -4.27 -3.23
CA GLU A 46 10.60 -5.14 -2.32
C GLU A 46 10.09 -5.04 -0.87
N ALA A 47 9.74 -3.85 -0.39
CA ALA A 47 9.19 -3.67 0.94
C ALA A 47 7.84 -4.38 1.12
N PHE A 48 6.96 -4.34 0.10
CA PHE A 48 5.70 -5.09 0.10
C PHE A 48 5.94 -6.60 0.05
N GLU A 49 6.88 -7.07 -0.78
CA GLU A 49 7.23 -8.48 -0.86
C GLU A 49 7.73 -9.02 0.48
N ASN A 50 8.60 -8.27 1.15
CA ASN A 50 9.08 -8.58 2.50
C ASN A 50 7.93 -8.63 3.51
N ALA A 51 7.02 -7.65 3.49
CA ALA A 51 5.87 -7.61 4.40
C ALA A 51 4.93 -8.80 4.17
N MET A 52 4.56 -9.09 2.92
CA MET A 52 3.66 -10.20 2.59
C MET A 52 4.29 -11.57 2.92
N THR A 53 5.58 -11.75 2.64
CA THR A 53 6.34 -12.95 3.02
C THR A 53 6.40 -13.13 4.54
N PHE A 54 6.62 -12.05 5.28
CA PHE A 54 6.64 -12.06 6.74
C PHE A 54 5.29 -12.52 7.31
N ILE A 55 4.18 -11.98 6.79
CA ILE A 55 2.83 -12.35 7.19
C ILE A 55 2.52 -13.80 6.82
N GLY A 56 2.86 -14.22 5.59
CA GLY A 56 2.75 -15.62 5.14
C GLY A 56 3.47 -16.58 6.10
N SER A 57 4.68 -16.23 6.51
CA SER A 57 5.44 -17.03 7.48
C SER A 57 4.79 -17.11 8.86
N ALA A 58 4.09 -16.07 9.32
CA ALA A 58 3.38 -16.09 10.60
C ALA A 58 2.17 -17.04 10.54
N VAL A 59 1.42 -17.00 9.43
CA VAL A 59 0.28 -17.87 9.15
C VAL A 59 0.72 -19.33 9.04
N ARG A 60 1.74 -19.60 8.22
CA ARG A 60 2.28 -20.94 7.99
C ARG A 60 2.80 -21.60 9.28
N ASP A 61 3.56 -20.84 10.07
CA ASP A 61 4.18 -21.37 11.29
C ASP A 61 3.20 -21.42 12.48
N GLY A 62 2.02 -20.79 12.36
CA GLY A 62 1.05 -20.65 13.45
C GLY A 62 1.59 -19.86 14.64
N LYS A 63 2.40 -18.83 14.39
CA LYS A 63 3.10 -18.04 15.42
C LYS A 63 2.80 -16.55 15.30
N SER A 64 2.64 -15.90 16.45
CA SER A 64 2.59 -14.44 16.52
C SER A 64 3.97 -13.86 16.21
N LYS A 65 4.04 -13.02 15.18
CA LYS A 65 5.24 -12.26 14.79
C LYS A 65 4.91 -10.78 14.79
N ALA A 66 5.89 -9.94 15.12
CA ALA A 66 5.76 -8.49 15.14
C ALA A 66 6.87 -7.86 14.29
N ALA A 67 6.51 -6.77 13.60
CA ALA A 67 7.42 -5.95 12.83
C ALA A 67 7.05 -4.48 13.03
N TYR A 68 8.04 -3.60 12.89
CA TYR A 68 7.85 -2.16 12.93
C TYR A 68 8.13 -1.57 11.55
N LEU A 69 7.25 -0.68 11.10
CA LEU A 69 7.48 0.12 9.90
C LEU A 69 8.14 1.44 10.33
N ASP A 70 9.42 1.60 9.98
CA ASP A 70 10.17 2.81 10.26
C ASP A 70 10.17 3.78 9.07
N GLY A 71 10.29 5.08 9.37
CA GLY A 71 10.39 6.12 8.36
C GLY A 71 10.02 7.50 8.90
N SER A 72 10.57 8.54 8.28
CA SER A 72 10.32 9.94 8.65
C SER A 72 8.86 10.38 8.48
N PHE A 73 8.52 11.55 9.02
CA PHE A 73 7.24 12.21 8.74
C PHE A 73 7.10 12.46 7.23
N GLY A 74 5.93 12.17 6.66
CA GLY A 74 5.68 12.31 5.22
C GLY A 74 6.28 11.22 4.33
N ALA A 75 6.97 10.21 4.89
CA ALA A 75 7.58 9.12 4.09
C ALA A 75 6.58 8.07 3.57
N GLY A 76 5.27 8.30 3.69
CA GLY A 76 4.24 7.40 3.14
C GLY A 76 3.87 6.19 4.00
N LYS A 77 4.28 6.12 5.29
CA LYS A 77 3.99 4.96 6.17
C LYS A 77 2.50 4.58 6.25
N SER A 78 1.61 5.54 6.47
CA SER A 78 0.16 5.28 6.51
C SER A 78 -0.37 4.80 5.16
N HIS A 79 0.19 5.31 4.05
CA HIS A 79 -0.18 4.90 2.69
C HIS A 79 0.28 3.47 2.40
N PHE A 80 1.51 3.12 2.79
CA PHE A 80 2.03 1.76 2.73
C PHE A 80 1.12 0.79 3.50
N MET A 81 0.75 1.14 4.73
CA MET A 81 -0.15 0.31 5.54
C MET A 81 -1.54 0.19 4.91
N ALA A 82 -2.07 1.24 4.29
CA ALA A 82 -3.37 1.18 3.60
C ALA A 82 -3.33 0.22 2.40
N VAL A 83 -2.27 0.28 1.60
CA VAL A 83 -2.11 -0.61 0.44
C VAL A 83 -1.87 -2.05 0.89
N LEU A 84 -1.04 -2.27 1.91
CA LEU A 84 -0.85 -3.59 2.52
C LEU A 84 -2.18 -4.17 3.03
N HIS A 85 -2.98 -3.34 3.70
CA HIS A 85 -4.31 -3.71 4.17
C HIS A 85 -5.22 -4.14 3.01
N LEU A 86 -5.25 -3.37 1.92
CA LEU A 86 -6.04 -3.69 0.72
C LEU A 86 -5.56 -4.99 0.05
N LEU A 87 -4.25 -5.24 0.00
CA LEU A 87 -3.69 -6.50 -0.50
C LEU A 87 -4.14 -7.70 0.34
N LEU A 88 -4.11 -7.59 1.68
CA LEU A 88 -4.55 -8.64 2.60
C LEU A 88 -6.07 -8.87 2.57
N GLN A 89 -6.85 -7.85 2.22
CA GLN A 89 -8.29 -7.99 1.92
C GLN A 89 -8.56 -8.62 0.56
N GLY A 90 -7.54 -8.86 -0.26
CA GLY A 90 -7.68 -9.40 -1.61
C GLY A 90 -8.31 -8.41 -2.58
N ASN A 91 -8.17 -7.09 -2.35
CA ASN A 91 -8.73 -6.05 -3.20
C ASN A 91 -8.24 -6.22 -4.66
N PRO A 92 -9.16 -6.30 -5.65
CA PRO A 92 -8.78 -6.58 -7.03
C PRO A 92 -7.97 -5.46 -7.68
N HIS A 93 -8.22 -4.20 -7.29
CA HIS A 93 -7.50 -3.06 -7.83
C HIS A 93 -6.05 -3.03 -7.32
N ALA A 94 -5.83 -3.24 -6.01
CA ALA A 94 -4.49 -3.36 -5.45
C ALA A 94 -3.70 -4.52 -6.07
N ARG A 95 -4.37 -5.67 -6.29
CA ARG A 95 -3.77 -6.84 -6.95
C ARG A 95 -3.52 -6.66 -8.44
N SER A 96 -4.15 -5.66 -9.07
CA SER A 96 -3.94 -5.37 -10.49
C SER A 96 -2.70 -4.51 -10.75
N ILE A 97 -2.11 -3.91 -9.71
CA ILE A 97 -0.86 -3.14 -9.81
C ILE A 97 0.29 -4.12 -10.10
N PRO A 98 0.92 -4.06 -11.30
CA PRO A 98 1.93 -5.02 -11.71
C PRO A 98 3.13 -5.11 -10.76
N GLU A 99 3.55 -3.97 -10.22
CA GLU A 99 4.68 -3.85 -9.29
C GLU A 99 4.42 -4.52 -7.94
N LEU A 100 3.15 -4.78 -7.58
CA LEU A 100 2.77 -5.51 -6.37
C LEU A 100 2.60 -7.01 -6.61
N ALA A 101 2.61 -7.47 -7.87
CA ALA A 101 2.45 -8.88 -8.19
C ALA A 101 3.49 -9.78 -7.49
N PRO A 102 4.80 -9.44 -7.43
CA PRO A 102 5.79 -10.26 -6.70
C PRO A 102 5.42 -10.48 -5.24
N ALA A 103 4.90 -9.44 -4.56
CA ALA A 103 4.49 -9.54 -3.16
C ALA A 103 3.29 -10.48 -2.95
N VAL A 104 2.34 -10.48 -3.88
CA VAL A 104 1.20 -11.40 -3.87
C VAL A 104 1.67 -12.82 -4.14
N GLU A 105 2.54 -13.04 -5.13
CA GLU A 105 3.09 -14.36 -5.45
C GLU A 105 3.92 -14.96 -4.31
N ALA A 106 4.78 -14.15 -3.68
CA ALA A 106 5.69 -14.59 -2.62
C ALA A 106 4.96 -15.20 -1.39
N SER A 107 3.71 -14.78 -1.18
CA SER A 107 2.88 -15.21 -0.04
C SER A 107 1.68 -16.06 -0.44
N ARG A 108 1.53 -16.36 -1.74
CA ARG A 108 0.36 -17.03 -2.33
C ARG A 108 -0.03 -18.32 -1.59
N ASN A 109 0.94 -19.21 -1.41
CA ASN A 109 0.70 -20.53 -0.80
C ASN A 109 0.19 -20.45 0.64
N ASP A 110 0.56 -19.38 1.36
CA ASP A 110 0.26 -19.22 2.77
C ASP A 110 -1.01 -18.37 2.99
N LEU A 111 -1.30 -17.40 2.10
CA LEU A 111 -2.35 -16.41 2.29
C LEU A 111 -3.58 -16.58 1.39
N ASP A 112 -3.49 -17.27 0.24
CA ASP A 112 -4.65 -17.41 -0.65
C ASP A 112 -5.81 -18.17 0.01
N GLY A 113 -7.02 -17.63 -0.15
CA GLY A 113 -8.24 -18.17 0.45
C GLY A 113 -8.37 -17.91 1.97
N LYS A 114 -7.40 -17.23 2.60
CA LYS A 114 -7.52 -16.79 3.99
C LYS A 114 -8.26 -15.46 4.08
N THR A 115 -8.92 -15.25 5.20
CA THR A 115 -9.55 -13.98 5.57
C THR A 115 -8.90 -13.46 6.85
N PHE A 116 -8.54 -12.19 6.85
CA PHE A 116 -7.87 -11.54 7.96
C PHE A 116 -8.82 -10.54 8.63
N GLU A 117 -8.85 -10.56 9.95
CA GLU A 117 -9.35 -9.43 10.73
C GLU A 117 -8.22 -8.40 10.83
N LEU A 118 -8.43 -7.23 10.25
CA LEU A 118 -7.44 -6.16 10.16
C LEU A 118 -7.93 -4.97 10.98
N VAL A 119 -7.04 -4.44 11.82
CA VAL A 119 -7.34 -3.30 12.70
C VAL A 119 -6.47 -2.11 12.25
N PRO A 120 -7.08 -1.02 11.75
CA PRO A 120 -6.37 0.20 11.33
C PRO A 120 -5.98 1.11 12.51
#